data_AF-Q0DR06-F1
#
_entry.id   AF-Q0DR06-F1
#
_cell.length_a   1.000
_cell.length_b   1.000
_cell.length_c   1.000
_cell.angle_alpha   90.00
_cell.angle_beta   90.00
_cell.angle_gamma   90.00
#
_symmetry.space_group_name_H-M   'P 1'
#
loop_
_entity.id
_entity.type
_entity.pdbx_description
1 polymer ?
#
loop_
_entity_poly.entity_id
_entity_poly.type
_entity_poly.pdbx_seq_one_letter_code
_entity_poly.pdbx_strand_id
1 'polypeptide(L)'
;RERVRRELQKVAKEQAERRATAKQMFDLGQRAYGRGMYGRSIEFLEAALTIIRPSSLLGGEIQIWLAMAYEANRRHKDCIALYKELESTHPMISIRRQAAELRYISEAPKLKISNDEVVTIPQIGSSWDWYAGTWSDKIKEQEDKKRKMVAASSQVEPSPNIFGDLSFLRPPTEWTRSAWVIVTLWIVLIGTAIYLQR
;
A
#
# COMPACT_ATOMS: atom_id res chain seq x y z
N ARG A 1 15.98 -33.18 -32.96
CA ARG A 1 15.13 -32.07 -32.45
C ARG A 1 14.63 -32.36 -31.03
N GLU A 2 14.08 -33.54 -30.74
CA GLU A 2 13.58 -33.88 -29.39
C GLU A 2 14.62 -33.75 -28.26
N ARG A 3 15.85 -34.22 -28.48
CA ARG A 3 16.94 -34.07 -27.48
C ARG A 3 17.14 -32.60 -27.09
N VAL A 4 17.24 -31.71 -28.07
CA VAL A 4 17.38 -30.26 -27.83
C VAL A 4 16.19 -29.73 -27.04
N ARG A 5 14.95 -30.15 -27.36
CA ARG A 5 13.77 -29.74 -26.59
C ARG A 5 13.83 -30.20 -25.12
N ARG A 6 14.28 -31.43 -24.86
CA ARG A 6 14.44 -31.96 -23.49
C ARG A 6 15.52 -31.20 -22.72
N GLU A 7 16.67 -30.93 -23.35
CA GLU A 7 17.73 -30.13 -22.72
C GLU A 7 17.28 -28.69 -22.46
N LEU A 8 16.58 -28.06 -23.40
CA LEU A 8 16.02 -26.72 -23.21
C LEU A 8 15.00 -26.69 -22.06
N GLN A 9 14.13 -27.69 -21.95
CA GLN A 9 13.19 -27.81 -20.84
C GLN A 9 13.91 -28.00 -19.50
N LYS A 10 14.97 -28.82 -19.47
CA LYS A 10 15.78 -29.06 -18.27
C LYS A 10 16.48 -27.78 -17.82
N VAL A 11 17.15 -27.08 -18.74
CA VAL A 11 17.83 -25.80 -18.47
C VAL A 11 16.82 -24.74 -18.04
N ALA A 12 15.66 -24.65 -18.70
CA ALA A 12 14.62 -23.70 -18.33
C ALA A 12 14.11 -23.95 -16.90
N LYS A 13 13.92 -25.23 -16.51
CA LYS A 13 13.52 -25.61 -15.15
C LYS A 13 14.61 -25.24 -14.13
N GLU A 14 15.87 -25.56 -14.41
CA GLU A 14 16.99 -25.22 -13.55
C GLU A 14 17.16 -23.70 -13.38
N GLN A 15 17.03 -22.94 -14.46
CA GLN A 15 17.06 -21.48 -14.41
C GLN A 15 15.90 -20.90 -13.61
N ALA A 16 14.70 -21.48 -13.74
CA ALA A 16 13.53 -21.07 -12.98
C ALA A 16 13.73 -21.33 -11.47
N GLU A 17 14.29 -22.49 -11.10
CA GLU A 17 14.60 -22.83 -9.71
C GLU A 17 15.64 -21.88 -9.12
N ARG A 18 16.77 -21.64 -9.82
CA ARG A 18 17.80 -20.68 -9.39
C ARG A 18 17.22 -19.27 -9.23
N ARG A 19 16.39 -18.84 -10.17
CA ARG A 19 15.73 -17.53 -10.13
C ARG A 19 14.75 -17.43 -8.96
N ALA A 20 14.01 -18.50 -8.65
CA ALA A 20 13.12 -18.54 -7.50
C ALA A 20 13.89 -18.43 -6.18
N THR A 21 15.00 -19.16 -6.03
CA THR A 21 15.88 -19.08 -4.85
C THR A 21 16.48 -17.68 -4.70
N ALA A 22 17.01 -17.10 -5.79
CA ALA A 22 17.55 -15.74 -5.76
C ALA A 22 16.48 -14.70 -5.40
N LYS A 23 15.25 -14.86 -5.90
CA LYS A 23 14.12 -13.99 -5.55
C LYS A 23 13.77 -14.10 -4.06
N GLN A 24 13.78 -15.30 -3.49
CA GLN A 24 13.57 -15.48 -2.04
C GLN A 24 14.64 -14.77 -1.22
N MET A 25 15.92 -14.87 -1.62
CA MET A 25 17.01 -14.15 -0.95
C MET A 25 16.87 -12.63 -1.10
N PHE A 26 16.46 -12.16 -2.27
CA PHE A 26 16.17 -10.75 -2.52
C PHE A 26 15.05 -10.22 -1.61
N ASP A 27 13.93 -10.95 -1.51
CA ASP A 27 12.81 -10.59 -0.65
C ASP A 27 13.23 -10.57 0.84
N LEU A 28 14.09 -11.50 1.27
CA LEU A 28 14.67 -11.51 2.62
C LEU A 28 15.60 -10.30 2.85
N GLY A 29 16.42 -9.94 1.86
CA GLY A 29 17.28 -8.77 1.89
C GLY A 29 16.49 -7.47 2.01
N GLN A 30 15.41 -7.33 1.24
CA GLN A 30 14.50 -6.18 1.33
C GLN A 30 13.79 -6.09 2.68
N ARG A 31 13.32 -7.23 3.22
CA ARG A 31 12.71 -7.28 4.56
C ARG A 31 13.71 -6.91 5.65
N ALA A 32 14.97 -7.35 5.54
CA ALA A 32 16.03 -6.97 6.46
C ALA A 32 16.34 -5.47 6.38
N TYR A 33 16.39 -4.90 5.17
CA TYR A 33 16.57 -3.47 4.94
C TYR A 33 15.45 -2.65 5.60
N GLY A 34 14.18 -3.04 5.38
CA GLY A 34 13.02 -2.36 5.95
C GLY A 34 12.96 -2.42 7.48
N ARG A 35 13.65 -3.38 8.10
CA ARG A 35 13.79 -3.48 9.57
C ARG A 35 15.01 -2.73 10.13
N GLY A 36 15.75 -2.02 9.28
CA GLY A 36 16.99 -1.34 9.67
C GLY A 36 18.19 -2.27 9.88
N MET A 37 18.07 -3.56 9.56
CA MET A 37 19.17 -4.54 9.69
C MET A 37 20.06 -4.51 8.44
N TYR A 38 20.70 -3.37 8.16
CA TYR A 38 21.40 -3.12 6.89
C TYR A 38 22.57 -4.09 6.64
N GLY A 39 23.33 -4.45 7.68
CA GLY A 39 24.39 -5.46 7.55
C GLY A 39 23.86 -6.82 7.05
N ARG A 40 22.76 -7.29 7.64
CA ARG A 40 22.12 -8.55 7.22
C ARG A 40 21.46 -8.44 5.83
N SER A 41 20.96 -7.26 5.48
CA SER A 41 20.46 -7.00 4.14
C SER A 41 21.56 -7.17 3.09
N ILE A 42 22.74 -6.61 3.34
CA ILE A 42 23.92 -6.76 2.47
C ILE A 42 24.26 -8.23 2.26
N GLU A 43 24.34 -9.03 3.34
CA GLU A 43 24.65 -10.47 3.25
C GLU A 43 23.67 -11.23 2.34
N PHE A 44 22.36 -11.00 2.50
CA PHE A 44 21.36 -11.66 1.66
C PHE A 44 21.42 -11.21 0.19
N LEU A 45 21.69 -9.94 -0.06
CA LEU A 45 21.78 -9.39 -1.42
C LEU A 45 23.05 -9.86 -2.13
N GLU A 46 24.19 -9.89 -1.44
CA GLU A 46 25.44 -10.46 -1.96
C GLU A 46 25.28 -11.96 -2.24
N ALA A 47 24.65 -12.71 -1.33
CA ALA A 47 24.32 -14.11 -1.55
C ALA A 47 23.41 -14.30 -2.79
N ALA A 48 22.41 -13.43 -2.99
CA ALA A 48 21.55 -13.49 -4.17
C ALA A 48 22.34 -13.29 -5.47
N LEU A 49 23.33 -12.38 -5.49
CA LEU A 49 24.20 -12.13 -6.66
C LEU A 49 25.13 -13.30 -6.99
N THR A 50 25.39 -14.22 -6.06
CA THR A 50 26.13 -15.46 -6.37
C THR A 50 25.31 -16.45 -7.21
N ILE A 51 23.98 -16.41 -7.09
CA ILE A 51 23.07 -17.33 -7.77
C ILE A 51 22.64 -16.76 -9.13
N ILE A 52 22.32 -15.46 -9.16
CA ILE A 52 21.80 -14.79 -10.36
C ILE A 52 22.92 -14.03 -11.08
N ARG A 53 22.86 -14.01 -12.41
CA ARG A 53 23.80 -13.20 -13.19
C ARG A 53 23.58 -11.71 -12.91
N PRO A 54 24.61 -10.92 -12.55
CA PRO A 54 24.47 -9.48 -12.29
C PRO A 54 23.90 -8.69 -13.45
N SER A 55 24.21 -9.09 -14.68
CA SER A 55 23.71 -8.44 -15.91
C SER A 55 22.23 -8.72 -16.23
N SER A 56 21.55 -9.53 -15.43
CA SER A 56 20.10 -9.79 -15.59
C SER A 56 19.29 -8.65 -14.99
N LEU A 57 18.02 -8.49 -15.39
CA LEU A 57 17.15 -7.46 -14.80
C LEU A 57 17.06 -7.57 -13.27
N LEU A 58 16.84 -8.79 -12.76
CA LEU A 58 16.79 -9.06 -11.32
C LEU A 58 18.14 -8.82 -10.65
N GLY A 59 19.24 -9.19 -11.31
CA GLY A 59 20.60 -8.93 -10.83
C GLY A 59 20.87 -7.43 -10.67
N GLY A 60 20.47 -6.62 -11.66
CA GLY A 60 20.56 -5.17 -11.60
C GLY A 60 19.71 -4.58 -10.47
N GLU A 61 18.47 -5.04 -10.29
CA GLU A 61 17.62 -4.62 -9.16
C GLU A 61 18.25 -4.96 -7.80
N ILE A 62 18.83 -6.16 -7.66
CA ILE A 62 19.55 -6.56 -6.45
C ILE A 62 20.75 -5.64 -6.21
N GLN A 63 21.52 -5.29 -7.24
CA GLN A 63 22.68 -4.38 -7.12
C GLN A 63 22.26 -2.96 -6.73
N ILE A 64 21.14 -2.46 -7.24
CA ILE A 64 20.57 -1.16 -6.81
C ILE A 64 20.22 -1.21 -5.31
N TRP A 65 19.55 -2.26 -4.86
CA TRP A 65 19.27 -2.45 -3.43
C TRP A 65 20.52 -2.62 -2.58
N LEU A 66 21.54 -3.30 -3.10
CA LEU A 66 22.83 -3.47 -2.43
C LEU A 66 23.54 -2.12 -2.24
N ALA A 67 23.51 -1.25 -3.26
CA ALA A 67 24.06 0.10 -3.16
C ALA A 67 23.33 0.92 -2.08
N MET A 68 22.00 0.91 -2.07
CA MET A 68 21.21 1.57 -1.01
C MET A 68 21.54 1.00 0.39
N ALA A 69 21.72 -0.31 0.51
CA ALA A 69 22.13 -0.95 1.75
C ALA A 69 23.54 -0.53 2.20
N TYR A 70 24.49 -0.35 1.28
CA TYR A 70 25.81 0.21 1.59
C TYR A 70 25.72 1.64 2.12
N GLU A 71 24.92 2.51 1.51
CA GLU A 71 24.70 3.87 2.00
C GLU A 71 24.12 3.88 3.42
N ALA A 72 23.07 3.08 3.64
CA ALA A 72 22.43 2.95 4.95
C ALA A 72 23.41 2.40 6.02
N ASN A 73 24.32 1.49 5.62
CA ASN A 73 25.35 0.92 6.48
C ASN A 73 26.64 1.77 6.56
N ARG A 74 26.55 3.10 6.34
CA ARG A 74 27.67 4.06 6.42
C ARG A 74 28.81 3.83 5.41
N ARG A 75 28.64 2.95 4.42
CA ARG A 75 29.60 2.68 3.34
C ARG A 75 29.28 3.54 2.10
N HIS A 76 29.27 4.85 2.29
CA HIS A 76 28.86 5.81 1.25
C HIS A 76 29.76 5.78 0.00
N LYS A 77 31.07 5.59 0.17
CA LYS A 77 32.02 5.47 -0.95
C LYS A 77 31.71 4.26 -1.85
N ASP A 78 31.42 3.12 -1.24
CA ASP A 78 31.12 1.87 -1.96
C ASP A 78 29.78 1.98 -2.71
N CYS A 79 28.79 2.64 -2.11
CA CYS A 79 27.51 2.94 -2.76
C CYS A 79 27.72 3.74 -4.06
N ILE A 80 28.45 4.86 -3.99
CA ILE A 80 28.72 5.72 -5.17
C ILE A 80 29.51 4.95 -6.24
N ALA A 81 30.52 4.17 -5.82
CA ALA A 81 31.31 3.37 -6.74
C ALA A 81 30.43 2.35 -7.49
N LEU A 82 29.56 1.65 -6.77
CA LEU A 82 28.64 0.67 -7.36
C LEU A 82 27.63 1.32 -8.32
N TYR A 83 27.08 2.50 -8.00
CA TYR A 83 26.22 3.22 -8.95
C TYR A 83 26.95 3.62 -10.24
N LYS A 84 28.20 4.09 -10.14
CA LYS A 84 29.02 4.43 -11.33
C LYS A 84 29.31 3.19 -12.18
N GLU A 85 29.58 2.05 -11.55
CA GLU A 85 29.76 0.78 -12.25
C GLU A 85 28.48 0.35 -12.97
N LEU A 86 27.32 0.41 -12.30
CA LEU A 86 26.03 0.07 -12.90
C LEU A 86 25.68 0.99 -14.07
N GLU A 87 25.87 2.30 -13.92
CA GLU A 87 25.61 3.31 -14.94
C GLU A 87 26.44 3.07 -16.21
N SER A 88 27.68 2.59 -16.08
CA SER A 88 28.56 2.35 -17.24
C SER A 88 28.42 0.95 -17.85
N THR A 89 28.20 -0.07 -17.03
CA THR A 89 28.43 -1.47 -17.42
C THR A 89 27.16 -2.28 -17.64
N HIS A 90 26.05 -1.93 -16.97
CA HIS A 90 24.86 -2.79 -16.97
C HIS A 90 24.14 -2.78 -18.34
N PRO A 91 23.74 -3.93 -18.93
CA PRO A 91 23.15 -3.96 -20.27
C PRO A 91 21.76 -3.29 -20.36
N MET A 92 20.96 -3.36 -19.29
CA MET A 92 19.61 -2.80 -19.28
C MET A 92 19.62 -1.30 -19.00
N ILE A 93 19.02 -0.54 -19.92
CA ILE A 93 18.92 0.93 -19.87
C ILE A 93 18.17 1.40 -18.62
N SER A 94 17.10 0.69 -18.22
CA SER A 94 16.32 1.03 -17.03
C SER A 94 17.15 1.07 -15.75
N ILE A 95 18.02 0.06 -15.57
CA ILE A 95 18.93 -0.03 -14.41
C ILE A 95 20.01 1.05 -14.48
N ARG A 96 20.59 1.30 -15.65
CA ARG A 96 21.55 2.41 -15.82
C ARG A 96 20.93 3.75 -15.43
N ARG A 97 19.70 4.00 -15.87
CA ARG A 97 18.94 5.22 -15.54
C ARG A 97 18.66 5.31 -14.04
N GLN A 98 18.20 4.23 -13.42
CA GLN A 98 17.97 4.19 -11.98
C GLN A 98 19.27 4.45 -11.19
N ALA A 99 20.38 3.83 -11.58
CA ALA A 99 21.68 4.06 -10.95
C ALA A 99 22.14 5.53 -11.08
N ALA A 100 21.94 6.15 -12.26
CA ALA A 100 22.27 7.56 -12.47
C ALA A 100 21.41 8.51 -11.61
N GLU A 101 20.09 8.25 -11.54
CA GLU A 101 19.16 9.04 -10.70
C GLU A 101 19.51 8.90 -9.20
N LEU A 102 19.80 7.69 -8.74
CA LEU A 102 20.18 7.45 -7.35
C LEU A 102 21.56 8.02 -7.02
N ARG A 103 22.53 7.91 -7.94
CA ARG A 103 23.84 8.55 -7.79
C ARG A 103 23.70 10.06 -7.62
N TYR A 104 22.84 10.70 -8.42
CA TYR A 104 22.59 12.13 -8.32
C TYR A 104 22.10 12.54 -6.92
N ILE A 105 21.24 11.72 -6.31
CA ILE A 105 20.75 11.94 -4.94
C ILE A 105 21.89 11.69 -3.92
N SER A 106 22.62 10.58 -4.03
CA SER A 106 23.66 10.21 -3.06
C SER A 106 24.92 11.09 -3.13
N GLU A 107 25.21 11.72 -4.27
CA GLU A 107 26.32 12.69 -4.44
C GLU A 107 25.93 14.11 -3.96
N ALA A 108 24.64 14.36 -3.67
CA ALA A 108 24.19 15.66 -3.20
C ALA A 108 24.87 16.07 -1.88
N PRO A 109 25.32 17.33 -1.75
CA PRO A 109 25.96 17.81 -0.52
C PRO A 109 24.95 17.86 0.63
N LYS A 110 25.37 17.40 1.82
CA LYS A 110 24.58 17.54 3.04
C LYS A 110 24.61 18.99 3.49
N LEU A 111 23.44 19.64 3.48
CA LEU A 111 23.28 21.01 3.96
C LEU A 111 23.57 21.07 5.46
N LYS A 112 24.35 22.07 5.87
CA LYS A 112 24.60 22.36 7.28
C LYS A 112 23.46 23.26 7.76
N ILE A 113 22.56 22.69 8.57
CA ILE A 113 21.46 23.41 9.21
C ILE A 113 21.89 23.75 10.64
N SER A 114 21.64 24.98 11.09
CA SER A 114 21.96 25.38 12.47
C SER A 114 20.91 24.86 13.45
N ASN A 115 21.23 24.80 14.75
CA ASN A 115 20.30 24.21 15.74
C ASN A 115 19.05 25.09 15.96
N ASP A 116 19.17 26.41 15.75
CA ASP A 116 18.06 27.36 15.78
C ASP A 116 17.11 27.22 14.57
N GLU A 117 17.57 26.62 13.46
CA GLU A 117 16.75 26.33 12.29
C GLU A 117 16.02 24.97 12.38
N VAL A 118 16.44 24.06 13.26
CA VAL A 118 15.79 22.74 13.37
C VAL A 118 14.58 22.76 14.28
N VAL A 119 13.48 22.16 13.83
CA VAL A 119 12.31 21.88 14.66
C VAL A 119 12.57 20.61 15.46
N THR A 120 12.57 20.71 16.80
CA THR A 120 12.72 19.55 17.68
C THR A 120 11.39 18.82 17.83
N ILE A 121 11.34 17.57 17.39
CA ILE A 121 10.17 16.70 17.55
C ILE A 121 10.21 16.08 18.96
N PRO A 122 9.17 16.26 19.79
CA PRO A 122 9.12 15.64 21.11
C PRO A 122 9.08 14.11 20.98
N GLN A 123 9.64 13.41 21.97
CA GLN A 123 9.60 11.94 21.99
C GLN A 123 8.15 11.44 22.11
N ILE A 124 7.85 10.37 21.38
CA ILE A 124 6.60 9.60 21.44
C ILE A 124 6.44 9.05 22.87
N GLY A 125 5.26 9.21 23.46
CA GLY A 125 5.00 8.96 24.88
C GLY A 125 5.27 10.15 25.83
N SER A 126 5.70 11.31 25.32
CA SER A 126 5.64 12.56 26.10
C SER A 126 4.18 12.98 26.34
N SER A 127 3.92 13.84 27.34
CA SER A 127 2.57 14.26 27.73
C SER A 127 1.71 14.82 26.58
N TRP A 128 2.34 15.28 25.50
CA TRP A 128 1.69 15.81 24.30
C TRP A 128 1.13 14.73 23.37
N ASP A 129 1.63 13.51 23.46
CA ASP A 129 1.30 12.40 22.56
C ASP A 129 -0.08 11.77 22.86
N TRP A 130 -0.60 11.94 24.08
CA TRP A 130 -1.92 11.40 24.47
C TRP A 130 -3.06 11.85 23.54
N TYR A 131 -2.95 13.03 22.92
CA TYR A 131 -3.93 13.52 21.96
C TYR A 131 -3.62 13.11 20.50
N ALA A 132 -2.37 12.77 20.19
CA ALA A 132 -1.92 12.40 18.86
C ALA A 132 -2.19 10.91 18.58
N GLY A 133 -3.46 10.50 18.60
CA GLY A 133 -3.83 9.13 18.25
C GLY A 133 -3.25 8.75 16.89
N THR A 134 -2.30 7.81 16.87
CA THR A 134 -1.65 7.38 15.63
C THR A 134 -2.69 6.76 14.71
N TRP A 135 -2.48 6.83 13.39
CA TRP A 135 -3.37 6.14 12.44
C TRP A 135 -3.48 4.64 12.74
N SER A 136 -2.44 4.04 13.31
CA SER A 136 -2.47 2.64 13.74
C SER A 136 -3.43 2.39 14.90
N ASP A 137 -3.56 3.33 15.84
CA ASP A 137 -4.47 3.20 16.98
C ASP A 137 -5.93 3.35 16.56
N LYS A 138 -6.20 4.28 15.64
CA LYS A 138 -7.55 4.45 15.06
C LYS A 138 -8.04 3.21 14.31
N ILE A 139 -7.13 2.50 13.64
CA ILE A 139 -7.46 1.23 12.97
C ILE A 139 -7.82 0.16 14.00
N LYS A 140 -7.04 0.03 15.09
CA LYS A 140 -7.37 -0.89 16.19
C LYS A 140 -8.71 -0.56 16.82
N GLU A 141 -8.98 0.71 17.11
CA GLU A 141 -10.26 1.15 17.66
C GLU A 141 -11.43 0.83 16.72
N GLN A 142 -11.25 1.03 15.41
CA GLN A 142 -12.25 0.68 14.41
C GLN A 142 -12.47 -0.84 14.31
N GLU A 143 -11.40 -1.65 14.38
CA GLU A 143 -11.48 -3.11 14.43
C GLU A 143 -12.17 -3.59 15.69
N ASP A 144 -11.85 -3.03 16.85
CA ASP A 144 -12.46 -3.35 18.13
C ASP A 144 -13.95 -2.95 18.15
N LYS A 145 -14.30 -1.80 17.57
CA LYS A 145 -15.69 -1.38 17.40
C LYS A 145 -16.46 -2.35 16.48
N LYS A 146 -15.84 -2.82 15.39
CA LYS A 146 -16.44 -3.87 14.54
C LYS A 146 -16.59 -5.19 15.29
N ARG A 147 -15.58 -5.63 16.04
CA ARG A 147 -15.65 -6.86 16.87
C ARG A 147 -16.76 -6.77 17.91
N LYS A 148 -16.92 -5.63 18.58
CA LYS A 148 -18.02 -5.37 19.52
C LYS A 148 -19.38 -5.38 18.85
N MET A 149 -19.51 -4.77 17.66
CA MET A 149 -20.75 -4.79 16.88
C MET A 149 -21.13 -6.22 16.45
N VAL A 150 -20.14 -7.02 16.02
CA VAL A 150 -20.34 -8.44 15.68
C VAL A 150 -20.74 -9.24 16.91
N ALA A 151 -20.06 -9.06 18.05
CA ALA A 151 -20.41 -9.71 19.31
C ALA A 151 -21.83 -9.35 19.78
N ALA A 152 -22.21 -8.07 19.69
CA ALA A 152 -23.56 -7.61 20.00
C ALA A 152 -24.62 -8.21 19.06
N SER A 153 -24.31 -8.35 17.76
CA SER A 153 -25.22 -9.00 16.81
C SER A 153 -25.37 -10.51 17.02
N SER A 154 -24.39 -11.16 17.66
CA SER A 154 -24.46 -12.58 18.01
C SER A 154 -25.23 -12.85 19.30
N GLN A 155 -25.39 -11.83 20.16
CA GLN A 155 -26.32 -11.90 21.26
C GLN A 155 -27.72 -11.69 20.68
N VAL A 156 -28.46 -12.80 20.59
CA VAL A 156 -29.85 -12.87 20.15
C VAL A 156 -30.71 -12.18 21.20
N GLU A 157 -30.67 -10.86 21.25
CA GLU A 157 -31.72 -10.05 21.87
C GLU A 157 -32.84 -9.93 20.83
N PRO A 158 -34.09 -10.26 21.18
CA PRO A 158 -35.24 -10.07 20.29
C PRO A 158 -35.57 -8.57 20.27
N SER A 159 -34.72 -7.77 19.63
CA SER A 159 -35.02 -6.35 19.42
C SER A 159 -36.08 -6.22 18.32
N PRO A 160 -37.08 -5.34 18.48
CA PRO A 160 -38.26 -5.31 17.64
C PRO A 160 -37.86 -4.94 16.21
N ASN A 161 -38.47 -5.62 15.25
CA ASN A 161 -38.17 -5.50 13.83
C ASN A 161 -38.22 -4.02 13.38
N ILE A 162 -37.06 -3.36 13.30
CA ILE A 162 -36.93 -2.00 12.72
C ILE A 162 -37.35 -1.99 11.24
N PHE A 163 -37.28 -3.15 10.58
CA PHE A 163 -37.86 -3.36 9.23
C PHE A 163 -39.32 -3.80 9.23
N GLY A 164 -39.87 -4.20 10.38
CA GLY A 164 -41.26 -4.66 10.50
C GLY A 164 -42.22 -3.59 10.99
N ASP A 165 -41.72 -2.51 11.61
CA ASP A 165 -42.55 -1.41 12.09
C ASP A 165 -42.82 -0.37 10.98
N LEU A 166 -43.47 -0.84 9.92
CA LEU A 166 -44.09 0.01 8.89
C LEU A 166 -45.42 0.60 9.39
N SER A 167 -45.60 0.76 10.71
CA SER A 167 -46.82 1.35 11.26
C SER A 167 -46.96 2.83 10.92
N PHE A 168 -45.88 3.53 10.53
CA PHE A 168 -45.99 4.86 9.93
C PHE A 168 -46.60 4.84 8.51
N LEU A 169 -46.57 3.69 7.83
CA LEU A 169 -47.31 3.42 6.59
C LEU A 169 -48.73 2.92 6.86
N ARG A 170 -49.19 2.88 8.12
CA ARG A 170 -50.59 2.62 8.41
C ARG A 170 -51.41 3.81 7.87
N PRO A 171 -52.19 3.63 6.81
CA PRO A 171 -52.99 4.73 6.28
C PRO A 171 -53.96 5.19 7.37
N PRO A 172 -54.15 6.50 7.58
CA PRO A 172 -55.09 7.00 8.57
C PRO A 172 -56.47 6.44 8.25
N THR A 173 -57.00 5.59 9.15
CA THR A 173 -58.26 4.84 8.97
C THR A 173 -59.50 5.73 9.05
N GLU A 174 -59.33 7.04 9.23
CA GLU A 174 -60.43 8.01 9.29
C GLU A 174 -60.20 9.09 8.24
N TRP A 175 -60.30 8.71 6.96
CA TRP A 175 -60.31 9.68 5.88
C TRP A 175 -61.63 10.46 5.94
N THR A 176 -61.58 11.67 6.51
CA THR A 176 -62.72 12.58 6.58
C THR A 176 -63.25 12.88 5.17
N ARG A 177 -64.56 13.13 5.04
CA ARG A 177 -65.16 13.57 3.77
C ARG A 177 -64.44 14.80 3.18
N SER A 178 -63.82 15.64 4.02
CA SER A 178 -63.00 16.78 3.60
C SER A 178 -61.69 16.40 2.91
N ALA A 179 -61.05 15.30 3.29
CA ALA A 179 -59.81 14.85 2.64
C ALA A 179 -60.04 14.44 1.18
N TRP A 180 -61.19 13.81 0.89
CA TRP A 180 -61.59 13.51 -0.49
C TRP A 180 -61.78 14.77 -1.34
N VAL A 181 -62.34 15.84 -0.76
CA VAL A 181 -62.49 17.14 -1.45
C VAL A 181 -61.12 17.74 -1.80
N ILE A 182 -60.12 17.60 -0.92
CA ILE A 182 -58.76 18.09 -1.20
C ILE A 182 -58.14 17.29 -2.36
N VAL A 183 -58.22 15.96 -2.32
CA VAL A 183 -57.65 15.09 -3.36
C VAL A 183 -58.31 15.34 -4.71
N THR A 184 -59.64 15.48 -4.77
CA THR A 184 -60.35 15.78 -6.02
C THR A 184 -59.99 17.16 -6.56
N LEU A 185 -59.84 18.17 -5.69
CA LEU A 185 -59.41 19.51 -6.08
C LEU A 185 -57.99 19.49 -6.67
N TRP A 186 -57.06 18.75 -6.08
CA TRP A 186 -55.70 18.58 -6.61
C TRP A 186 -55.67 17.91 -7.99
N ILE A 187 -56.46 16.85 -8.20
CA ILE A 187 -56.55 16.16 -9.50
C ILE A 187 -57.13 17.08 -10.57
N VAL A 188 -58.16 17.88 -10.24
CA VAL A 188 -58.74 18.85 -11.16
C VAL A 188 -57.72 19.94 -11.52
N LEU A 189 -56.97 20.47 -10.54
CA LEU A 189 -55.95 21.50 -10.78
C LEU A 189 -54.80 20.99 -11.68
N ILE A 190 -54.40 19.74 -11.48
CA ILE A 190 -53.38 19.10 -12.34
C ILE A 190 -53.93 18.84 -13.74
N GLY A 191 -55.18 18.41 -13.85
CA GLY A 191 -55.85 18.21 -15.14
C GLY A 191 -55.98 19.51 -15.95
N THR A 192 -56.35 20.61 -15.30
CA THR A 192 -56.43 21.92 -15.97
C THR A 192 -55.07 22.45 -16.36
N ALA A 193 -54.03 22.25 -15.55
CA ALA A 193 -52.65 22.63 -15.90
C ALA A 193 -52.13 21.87 -17.12
N ILE A 194 -52.38 20.56 -17.20
CA ILE A 194 -51.98 19.73 -18.36
C ILE A 194 -52.78 20.13 -19.60
N TYR A 195 -54.07 20.45 -19.46
CA TYR A 195 -54.90 20.90 -20.58
C TYR A 195 -54.47 22.26 -21.13
N LEU A 196 -54.03 23.19 -20.27
CA LEU A 196 -53.58 24.52 -20.71
C LEU A 196 -52.19 24.50 -21.37
N GLN A 197 -51.41 23.44 -21.13
CA GLN A 197 -50.05 23.30 -21.67
C GLN A 197 -50.03 22.64 -23.07
N ARG A 198 -51.19 22.22 -23.61
CA ARG A 198 -51.34 21.57 -24.91
C ARG A 198 -52.15 22.43 -25.87
#